data_AF-A0A9P6IJP3-F1
#
_entry.id   AF-A0A9P6IJP3-F1
#
_cell.length_a   1.000
_cell.length_b   1.000
_cell.length_c   1.000
_cell.angle_alpha   90.00
_cell.angle_beta   90.00
_cell.angle_gamma   90.00
#
_symmetry.space_group_name_H-M   'P 1'
#
loop_
_entity.id
_entity.type
_entity.pdbx_description
1 polymer ?
#
loop_
_entity_poly.entity_id
_entity_poly.type
_entity_poly.pdbx_seq_one_letter_code
_entity_poly.pdbx_strand_id
1 'polypeptide(L)'
;MDRSTSFTIKMSSRIDRGFFQASSDWTCYRRNYFQISASFSIQGLDTTVHPDVPCLIEHDGELDQVNRFLICIGAQIQNGEKIIELVQHTPKRDKGPQIKPKATPIKAGGDLSLYATGSNPNVVTFERVQFKTATANNGKRRAAQQYYQVHVDLIAELDSGKQVLVANSLSAPLVVRGRSPGHYADTDEGAPASSTQPLDN
;
A
#
# COMPACT_ATOMS: atom_id res chain seq x y z
N MET A 1 29.06 -20.85 -2.19
CA MET A 1 28.75 -19.86 -1.14
C MET A 1 29.17 -20.43 0.19
N ASP A 2 29.88 -19.66 1.02
CA ASP A 2 29.98 -20.03 2.43
C ASP A 2 28.55 -19.97 2.99
N ARG A 3 28.09 -21.06 3.61
CA ARG A 3 26.74 -21.16 4.18
C ARG A 3 26.75 -20.67 5.64
N SER A 4 27.69 -19.80 5.99
CA SER A 4 27.97 -19.39 7.37
C SER A 4 27.61 -17.94 7.65
N THR A 5 27.55 -17.10 6.62
CA THR A 5 27.21 -15.69 6.77
C THR A 5 25.69 -15.48 6.62
N SER A 6 25.03 -15.10 7.71
CA SER A 6 23.62 -14.68 7.68
C SER A 6 23.51 -13.18 7.44
N PHE A 7 22.47 -12.78 6.70
CA PHE A 7 22.21 -11.39 6.40
C PHE A 7 20.86 -10.94 6.98
N THR A 8 20.81 -9.70 7.44
CA THR A 8 19.55 -9.07 7.88
C THR A 8 19.03 -8.14 6.79
N ILE A 9 17.78 -8.34 6.38
CA ILE A 9 17.09 -7.47 5.44
C ILE A 9 16.48 -6.28 6.17
N LYS A 10 16.62 -5.09 5.60
CA LYS A 10 15.93 -3.87 6.05
C LYS A 10 15.12 -3.29 4.91
N MET A 11 13.79 -3.33 5.04
CA MET A 11 12.87 -2.64 4.14
C MET A 11 12.72 -1.18 4.50
N SER A 12 12.62 -0.34 3.49
CA SER A 12 12.23 1.07 3.61
C SER A 12 11.02 1.30 2.70
N SER A 13 9.94 1.85 3.25
CA SER A 13 8.75 2.19 2.47
C SER A 13 8.22 3.57 2.88
N ARG A 14 7.61 4.27 1.92
CA ARG A 14 7.02 5.59 2.12
C ARG A 14 5.73 5.71 1.31
N ILE A 15 4.74 6.34 1.90
CA ILE A 15 3.54 6.80 1.20
C ILE A 15 3.72 8.29 0.92
N ASP A 16 3.88 8.65 -0.36
CA ASP A 16 4.22 10.03 -0.75
C ASP A 16 2.98 10.92 -0.90
N ARG A 17 1.83 10.34 -1.24
CA ARG A 17 0.60 11.06 -1.58
C ARG A 17 -0.64 10.25 -1.22
N GLY A 18 -1.77 10.94 -1.01
CA GLY A 18 -3.12 10.36 -0.99
C GLY A 18 -3.72 10.13 0.40
N PHE A 19 -2.93 10.27 1.47
CA PHE A 19 -3.37 10.12 2.85
C PHE A 19 -3.17 11.40 3.65
N PHE A 20 -4.03 11.62 4.64
CA PHE A 20 -4.02 12.78 5.52
C PHE A 20 -4.59 12.41 6.89
N GLN A 21 -4.23 13.12 7.95
CA GLN A 21 -4.86 12.94 9.25
C GLN A 21 -6.20 13.65 9.31
N ALA A 22 -7.23 12.97 9.80
CA ALA A 22 -8.54 13.56 10.08
C ALA A 22 -9.16 12.89 11.31
N SER A 23 -9.61 13.68 12.29
CA SER A 23 -10.22 13.17 13.52
C SER A 23 -9.37 12.12 14.23
N SER A 24 -8.04 12.33 14.25
CA SER A 24 -7.02 11.41 14.79
C SER A 24 -6.78 10.12 13.99
N ASP A 25 -7.47 9.91 12.87
CA ASP A 25 -7.28 8.77 11.99
C ASP A 25 -6.49 9.12 10.74
N TRP A 26 -5.60 8.23 10.32
CA TRP A 26 -5.06 8.29 8.96
C TRP A 26 -6.18 7.96 7.98
N THR A 27 -6.42 8.89 7.06
CA THR A 27 -7.58 8.86 6.19
C THR A 27 -7.16 9.03 4.74
N CYS A 28 -7.85 8.33 3.84
CA CYS A 28 -7.83 8.64 2.41
C CYS A 28 -9.24 8.56 1.80
N TYR A 29 -9.37 9.03 0.57
CA TYR A 29 -10.58 8.84 -0.22
C TYR A 29 -10.37 7.70 -1.21
N ARG A 30 -11.33 6.77 -1.30
CA ARG A 30 -11.23 5.60 -2.19
C ARG A 30 -11.04 5.98 -3.67
N ARG A 31 -11.51 7.18 -4.07
CA ARG A 31 -11.44 7.69 -5.45
C ARG A 31 -10.21 8.55 -5.72
N ASN A 32 -9.36 8.74 -4.72
CA ASN A 32 -8.10 9.46 -4.91
C ASN A 32 -6.98 8.47 -5.14
N TYR A 33 -6.01 8.89 -5.95
CA TYR A 33 -4.79 8.14 -6.12
C TYR A 33 -3.87 8.35 -4.92
N PHE A 34 -3.25 7.26 -4.48
CA PHE A 34 -2.09 7.30 -3.61
C PHE A 34 -0.87 6.71 -4.31
N GLN A 35 0.29 6.97 -3.72
CA GLN A 35 1.58 6.54 -4.22
C GLN A 35 2.38 5.90 -3.09
N ILE A 36 3.00 4.75 -3.36
CA ILE A 36 3.88 4.06 -2.43
C ILE A 36 5.21 3.80 -3.11
N SER A 37 6.29 4.19 -2.44
CA SER A 37 7.66 3.96 -2.87
C SER A 37 8.36 3.06 -1.86
N ALA A 38 9.14 2.09 -2.33
CA ALA A 38 9.85 1.19 -1.45
C ALA A 38 11.21 0.73 -2.02
N SER A 39 12.14 0.47 -1.11
CA SER A 39 13.44 -0.16 -1.37
C SER A 39 13.77 -1.14 -0.24
N PHE A 40 14.82 -1.93 -0.41
CA PHE A 40 15.35 -2.75 0.66
C PHE A 40 16.88 -2.75 0.62
N SER A 41 17.49 -3.02 1.75
CA SER A 41 18.93 -3.13 1.92
C SER A 41 19.29 -4.40 2.68
N ILE A 42 20.50 -4.88 2.45
CA ILE A 42 21.08 -6.03 3.13
C ILE A 42 22.12 -5.46 4.10
N GLN A 43 21.91 -5.63 5.41
CA GLN A 43 22.82 -5.10 6.41
C GLN A 43 24.19 -5.76 6.29
N GLY A 44 25.25 -4.94 6.37
CA GLY A 44 26.64 -5.41 6.29
C GLY A 44 27.14 -5.67 4.86
N LEU A 45 26.32 -5.42 3.84
CA LEU A 45 26.70 -5.65 2.45
C LEU A 45 26.72 -4.35 1.64
N ASP A 46 27.86 -4.09 0.99
CA ASP A 46 27.98 -3.01 0.03
C ASP A 46 27.41 -3.42 -1.34
N THR A 47 26.14 -3.06 -1.56
CA THR A 47 25.43 -3.33 -2.81
C THR A 47 25.97 -2.56 -4.02
N THR A 48 26.86 -1.57 -3.83
CA THR A 48 27.54 -0.90 -4.96
C THR A 48 28.62 -1.78 -5.58
N VAL A 49 29.22 -2.67 -4.76
CA VAL A 49 30.25 -3.62 -5.17
C VAL A 49 29.62 -4.98 -5.53
N HIS A 50 28.53 -5.35 -4.86
CA HIS A 50 27.83 -6.61 -5.08
C HIS A 50 26.34 -6.38 -5.39
N PRO A 51 26.00 -6.01 -6.65
CA PRO A 51 24.62 -5.65 -7.00
C PRO A 51 23.68 -6.86 -7.13
N ASP A 52 24.22 -8.04 -7.45
CA ASP A 52 23.42 -9.24 -7.76
C ASP A 52 23.39 -10.26 -6.61
N VAL A 53 23.93 -9.90 -5.45
CA VAL A 53 24.05 -10.68 -4.19
C VAL A 53 23.41 -12.06 -4.28
N PRO A 54 24.16 -13.08 -4.73
CA PRO A 54 23.59 -14.40 -4.84
C PRO A 54 23.45 -14.91 -3.40
N CYS A 55 22.21 -15.06 -2.96
CA CYS A 55 21.87 -15.42 -1.58
C CYS A 55 21.05 -16.69 -1.55
N LEU A 56 21.20 -17.42 -0.45
CA LEU A 56 20.34 -18.54 -0.11
C LEU A 56 19.30 -18.03 0.88
N ILE A 57 18.08 -18.53 0.78
CA ILE A 57 17.08 -18.37 1.83
C ILE A 57 16.86 -19.72 2.51
N GLU A 58 16.82 -19.71 3.84
CA GLU A 58 16.40 -20.88 4.59
C GLU A 58 14.87 -20.88 4.68
N HIS A 59 14.25 -21.91 4.12
CA HIS A 59 12.81 -22.10 4.14
C HIS A 59 12.50 -23.59 4.31
N ASP A 60 11.64 -23.93 5.25
CA ASP A 60 11.29 -25.31 5.59
C ASP A 60 12.52 -26.20 5.97
N GLY A 61 13.61 -25.59 6.45
CA GLY A 61 14.86 -26.26 6.81
C GLY A 61 15.80 -26.56 5.63
N GLU A 62 15.44 -26.12 4.43
CA GLU A 62 16.26 -26.22 3.23
C GLU A 62 16.81 -24.85 2.82
N LEU A 63 18.02 -24.84 2.25
CA LEU A 63 18.65 -23.63 1.70
C LEU A 63 18.41 -23.59 0.19
N ASP A 64 17.54 -22.69 -0.23
CA ASP A 64 17.19 -22.49 -1.63
C ASP A 64 17.91 -21.28 -2.23
N GLN A 65 18.34 -21.41 -3.48
CA GLN A 65 18.93 -20.32 -4.23
C GLN A 65 17.87 -19.29 -4.61
N VAL A 66 18.11 -18.03 -4.25
CA VAL A 66 17.30 -16.89 -4.70
C VAL A 66 17.73 -16.52 -6.12
N ASN A 67 16.76 -16.51 -7.03
CA ASN A 67 16.93 -16.05 -8.42
C ASN A 67 16.80 -14.52 -8.49
N ARG A 68 15.74 -13.97 -7.88
CA ARG A 68 15.54 -12.51 -7.79
C ARG A 68 14.65 -12.13 -6.62
N PHE A 69 14.73 -10.86 -6.23
CA PHE A 69 13.77 -10.25 -5.34
C PHE A 69 12.67 -9.53 -6.13
N LEU A 70 11.45 -9.61 -5.61
CA LEU A 70 10.27 -8.93 -6.09
C LEU A 70 9.70 -8.09 -4.94
N ILE A 71 9.09 -6.96 -5.27
CA ILE A 71 8.35 -6.15 -4.32
C ILE A 71 6.92 -5.95 -4.81
N CYS A 72 5.95 -6.07 -3.91
CA CYS A 72 4.55 -5.78 -4.22
C CYS A 72 3.87 -5.01 -3.09
N ILE A 73 2.67 -4.53 -3.38
CA ILE A 73 1.80 -3.89 -2.40
C ILE A 73 0.45 -4.61 -2.35
N GLY A 74 -0.16 -4.59 -1.18
CA GLY A 74 -1.52 -5.08 -0.96
C GLY A 74 -2.18 -4.38 0.20
N ALA A 75 -3.44 -4.72 0.47
CA ALA A 75 -4.17 -4.18 1.60
C ALA A 75 -5.03 -5.25 2.27
N GLN A 76 -5.30 -5.06 3.55
CA GLN A 76 -6.11 -5.96 4.36
C GLN A 76 -6.91 -5.20 5.41
N ILE A 77 -7.92 -5.86 6.00
CA ILE A 77 -8.55 -5.36 7.22
C ILE A 77 -7.55 -5.48 8.37
N GLN A 78 -7.42 -4.44 9.19
CA GLN A 78 -6.59 -4.49 10.39
C GLN A 78 -7.05 -5.66 11.28
N ASN A 79 -6.10 -6.49 11.74
CA ASN A 79 -6.35 -7.69 12.55
C ASN A 79 -7.27 -8.73 11.90
N GLY A 80 -7.44 -8.69 10.57
CA GLY A 80 -8.24 -9.65 9.83
C GLY A 80 -7.49 -10.21 8.64
N GLU A 81 -7.92 -11.39 8.18
CA GLU A 81 -7.32 -12.06 7.03
C GLU A 81 -7.93 -11.60 5.69
N LYS A 82 -8.99 -10.78 5.75
CA LYS A 82 -9.67 -10.32 4.55
C LYS A 82 -8.81 -9.33 3.79
N ILE A 83 -8.35 -9.77 2.62
CA ILE A 83 -7.66 -8.94 1.64
C ILE A 83 -8.62 -7.87 1.09
N ILE A 84 -8.12 -6.65 0.99
CA ILE A 84 -8.76 -5.51 0.34
C ILE A 84 -8.10 -5.29 -1.01
N GLU A 85 -8.89 -5.30 -2.08
CA GLU A 85 -8.37 -5.17 -3.43
C GLU A 85 -7.87 -3.74 -3.69
N LEU A 86 -6.63 -3.65 -4.16
CA LEU A 86 -6.03 -2.45 -4.72
C LEU A 86 -6.10 -2.50 -6.24
N VAL A 87 -6.38 -1.36 -6.85
CA VAL A 87 -6.35 -1.17 -8.30
C VAL A 87 -5.36 -0.07 -8.66
N GLN A 88 -4.65 -0.26 -9.75
CA GLN A 88 -3.68 0.68 -10.29
C GLN A 88 -4.14 1.12 -11.67
N HIS A 89 -4.10 2.43 -11.91
CA HIS A 89 -4.51 3.03 -13.17
C HIS A 89 -3.33 3.48 -14.01
N THR A 90 -3.51 3.43 -15.33
CA THR A 90 -2.60 4.09 -16.28
C THR A 90 -2.81 5.60 -16.29
N PRO A 91 -1.94 6.40 -16.94
CA PRO A 91 -2.17 7.83 -17.14
C PRO A 91 -3.51 8.17 -17.82
N LYS A 92 -4.12 7.21 -18.55
CA LYS A 92 -5.46 7.35 -19.16
C LYS A 92 -6.63 7.24 -18.15
N ARG A 93 -6.34 7.03 -16.86
CA ARG A 93 -7.30 7.00 -15.74
C ARG A 93 -8.47 6.05 -16.01
N ASP A 94 -9.70 6.57 -16.08
CA ASP A 94 -10.93 5.80 -16.26
C ASP A 94 -11.07 5.21 -17.68
N LYS A 95 -10.44 5.85 -18.67
CA LYS A 95 -10.41 5.37 -20.07
C LYS A 95 -9.30 4.35 -20.31
N GLY A 96 -8.49 4.07 -19.29
CA GLY A 96 -7.40 3.09 -19.34
C GLY A 96 -7.77 1.80 -18.62
N PRO A 97 -6.96 0.75 -18.79
CA PRO A 97 -7.13 -0.47 -18.03
C PRO A 97 -6.92 -0.21 -16.54
N GLN A 98 -7.73 -0.87 -15.71
CA GLN A 98 -7.50 -1.00 -14.27
C GLN A 98 -6.81 -2.34 -14.04
N ILE A 99 -5.64 -2.32 -13.40
CA ILE A 99 -4.84 -3.52 -13.15
C ILE A 99 -4.59 -3.68 -11.66
N LYS A 100 -4.52 -4.92 -11.19
CA LYS A 100 -3.98 -5.18 -9.85
C LYS A 100 -2.48 -4.79 -9.85
N PRO A 101 -1.97 -4.09 -8.80
CA PRO A 101 -0.53 -3.87 -8.65
C PRO A 101 0.22 -5.20 -8.78
N LYS A 102 1.20 -5.25 -9.68
CA LYS A 102 2.00 -6.45 -9.93
C LYS A 102 3.27 -6.43 -9.11
N ALA A 103 3.71 -7.59 -8.67
CA ALA A 103 5.04 -7.75 -8.09
C ALA A 103 6.10 -7.32 -9.13
N THR A 104 7.03 -6.46 -8.70
CA THR A 104 8.02 -5.83 -9.57
C THR A 104 9.42 -6.24 -9.13
N PRO A 105 10.29 -6.68 -10.03
CA PRO A 105 11.68 -6.99 -9.69
C PRO A 105 12.39 -5.79 -9.06
N ILE A 106 13.20 -6.06 -8.03
CA ILE A 106 13.96 -5.04 -7.31
C ILE A 106 15.34 -5.59 -6.94
N LYS A 107 16.37 -4.74 -6.96
CA LYS A 107 17.70 -5.06 -6.45
C LYS A 107 17.91 -4.43 -5.08
N ALA A 108 18.79 -5.03 -4.28
CA ALA A 108 19.17 -4.48 -2.99
C ALA A 108 19.88 -3.13 -3.17
N GLY A 109 19.74 -2.28 -2.15
CA GLY A 109 20.18 -0.90 -2.21
C GLY A 109 19.01 0.02 -2.57
N GLY A 110 19.29 1.32 -2.63
CA GLY A 110 18.27 2.33 -2.88
C GLY A 110 17.94 3.14 -1.63
N ASP A 111 17.77 4.44 -1.86
CA ASP A 111 17.55 5.44 -0.84
C ASP A 111 16.32 6.25 -1.20
N LEU A 112 15.30 6.16 -0.34
CA LEU A 112 14.05 6.93 -0.48
C LEU A 112 14.24 8.43 -0.19
N SER A 113 15.38 8.85 0.38
CA SER A 113 15.73 10.26 0.55
C SER A 113 16.09 10.93 -0.78
N LEU A 114 16.73 10.20 -1.69
CA LEU A 114 17.22 10.69 -2.98
C LEU A 114 16.15 10.70 -4.08
N TYR A 115 14.92 10.30 -3.76
CA TYR A 115 13.80 10.21 -4.71
C TYR A 115 13.56 11.52 -5.48
N ALA A 116 13.81 12.67 -4.86
CA ALA A 116 13.65 13.99 -5.48
C ALA A 116 14.65 14.30 -6.61
N THR A 117 15.76 13.56 -6.72
CA THR A 117 16.86 13.86 -7.66
C THR A 117 16.76 13.15 -9.01
N GLY A 118 15.74 12.31 -9.20
CA GLY A 118 15.47 11.64 -10.47
C GLY A 118 16.16 10.28 -10.58
N SER A 119 15.33 9.23 -10.59
CA SER A 119 15.66 7.81 -10.82
C SER A 119 16.67 7.19 -9.84
N ASN A 120 16.15 6.53 -8.81
CA ASN A 120 16.91 5.53 -8.07
C ASN A 120 16.51 4.13 -8.59
N PRO A 121 17.37 3.42 -9.32
CA PRO A 121 17.00 2.15 -9.97
C PRO A 121 16.63 1.04 -8.97
N ASN A 122 16.99 1.21 -7.70
CA ASN A 122 16.69 0.24 -6.63
C ASN A 122 15.48 0.68 -5.77
N VAL A 123 14.69 1.64 -6.26
CA VAL A 123 13.41 2.03 -5.66
C VAL A 123 12.28 1.68 -6.62
N VAL A 124 11.28 0.96 -6.12
CA VAL A 124 10.04 0.70 -6.87
C VAL A 124 8.96 1.66 -6.40
N THR A 125 8.26 2.28 -7.35
CA THR A 125 7.12 3.17 -7.07
C THR A 125 5.85 2.59 -7.69
N PHE A 126 4.81 2.46 -6.85
CA PHE A 126 3.45 2.17 -7.27
C PHE A 126 2.66 3.48 -7.30
N GLU A 127 2.43 4.01 -8.49
CA GLU A 127 1.67 5.24 -8.70
C GLU A 127 0.21 4.95 -9.08
N ARG A 128 -0.68 5.92 -8.83
CA ARG A 128 -2.09 5.88 -9.28
C ARG A 128 -2.85 4.67 -8.71
N VAL A 129 -2.54 4.33 -7.47
CA VAL A 129 -3.19 3.23 -6.75
C VAL A 129 -4.45 3.73 -6.05
N GLN A 130 -5.51 2.92 -6.01
CA GLN A 130 -6.75 3.16 -5.28
C GLN A 130 -7.19 1.91 -4.52
N PHE A 131 -7.96 2.12 -3.46
CA PHE A 131 -8.75 1.06 -2.86
C PHE A 131 -10.02 0.83 -3.66
N LYS A 132 -10.35 -0.43 -3.96
CA LYS A 132 -11.60 -0.76 -4.64
C LYS A 132 -12.84 -0.50 -3.76
N THR A 133 -12.71 -0.73 -2.46
CA THR A 133 -13.79 -0.56 -1.47
C THR A 133 -13.42 0.45 -0.38
N ALA A 134 -14.43 1.12 0.17
CA ALA A 134 -14.29 1.95 1.37
C ALA A 134 -14.36 1.08 2.63
N THR A 135 -13.77 1.55 3.72
CA THR A 135 -13.93 0.92 5.05
C THR A 135 -15.40 0.97 5.47
N ALA A 136 -15.90 -0.12 6.05
CA ALA A 136 -17.24 -0.13 6.61
C ALA A 136 -17.32 0.77 7.87
N ASN A 137 -18.53 1.16 8.24
CA ASN A 137 -18.83 1.86 9.50
C ASN A 137 -18.06 3.17 9.73
N ASN A 138 -17.79 3.94 8.66
CA ASN A 138 -17.14 5.26 8.68
C ASN A 138 -17.96 6.37 9.40
N GLY A 139 -18.25 6.20 10.69
CA GLY A 139 -18.84 7.21 11.57
C GLY A 139 -20.36 7.43 11.49
N LYS A 140 -21.10 6.73 10.62
CA LYS A 140 -22.56 6.91 10.45
C LYS A 140 -23.45 5.75 10.95
N ARG A 141 -22.88 4.70 11.58
CA ARG A 141 -23.63 3.50 12.01
C ARG A 141 -23.31 3.13 13.46
N ARG A 142 -24.22 2.38 14.09
CA ARG A 142 -24.11 1.85 15.47
C ARG A 142 -23.02 0.77 15.67
N ALA A 143 -22.20 0.49 14.65
CA ALA A 143 -21.20 -0.58 14.68
C ALA A 143 -19.78 -0.01 14.74
N ALA A 144 -18.84 -0.80 15.26
CA ALA A 144 -17.45 -0.39 15.40
C ALA A 144 -16.80 -0.05 14.04
N GLN A 145 -15.97 0.99 14.05
CA GLN A 145 -15.16 1.41 12.90
C GLN A 145 -14.23 0.28 12.46
N GLN A 146 -14.22 -0.03 11.15
CA GLN A 146 -13.21 -0.91 10.58
C GLN A 146 -12.05 -0.08 10.01
N TYR A 147 -10.84 -0.59 10.20
CA TYR A 147 -9.63 0.02 9.65
C TYR A 147 -9.01 -0.93 8.64
N TYR A 148 -8.43 -0.35 7.59
CA TYR A 148 -7.57 -1.08 6.67
C TYR A 148 -6.10 -0.84 7.01
N GLN A 149 -5.23 -1.69 6.50
CA GLN A 149 -3.79 -1.46 6.45
C GLN A 149 -3.31 -1.79 5.05
N VAL A 150 -2.43 -0.94 4.51
CA VAL A 150 -1.61 -1.26 3.33
C VAL A 150 -0.32 -1.91 3.81
N HIS A 151 0.14 -2.91 3.07
CA HIS A 151 1.45 -3.53 3.24
C HIS A 151 2.30 -3.41 1.99
N VAL A 152 3.62 -3.45 2.22
CA VAL A 152 4.64 -3.70 1.20
C VAL A 152 5.32 -5.01 1.54
N ASP A 153 5.38 -5.93 0.57
CA ASP A 153 6.00 -7.24 0.73
C ASP A 153 7.26 -7.33 -0.13
N LEU A 154 8.36 -7.78 0.48
CA LEU A 154 9.55 -8.25 -0.23
C LEU A 154 9.48 -9.77 -0.36
N ILE A 155 9.56 -10.25 -1.59
CA ILE A 155 9.43 -11.66 -1.95
C ILE A 155 10.74 -12.11 -2.61
N ALA A 156 11.24 -13.28 -2.22
CA ALA A 156 12.28 -13.99 -2.94
C ALA A 156 11.63 -14.98 -3.90
N GLU A 157 11.95 -14.89 -5.19
CA GLU A 157 11.66 -15.96 -6.14
C GLU A 157 12.88 -16.88 -6.21
N LEU A 158 12.64 -18.16 -5.97
CA LEU A 158 13.66 -19.21 -5.93
C LEU A 158 13.89 -19.77 -7.34
N ASP A 159 14.98 -20.50 -7.55
CA ASP A 159 15.26 -21.17 -8.82
C ASP A 159 14.18 -22.19 -9.21
N SER A 160 13.47 -22.75 -8.21
CA SER A 160 12.30 -23.61 -8.42
C SER A 160 11.06 -22.88 -8.93
N GLY A 161 11.09 -21.54 -8.96
CA GLY A 161 9.93 -20.68 -9.24
C GLY A 161 9.02 -20.45 -8.03
N LYS A 162 9.28 -21.10 -6.88
CA LYS A 162 8.57 -20.86 -5.61
C LYS A 162 8.85 -19.43 -5.14
N GLN A 163 7.83 -18.77 -4.60
CA GLN A 163 7.93 -17.43 -4.04
C GLN A 163 7.77 -17.48 -2.53
N VAL A 164 8.70 -16.85 -1.81
CA VAL A 164 8.76 -16.84 -0.35
C VAL A 164 8.75 -15.40 0.14
N LEU A 165 7.88 -15.09 1.11
CA LEU A 165 7.87 -13.78 1.78
C LEU A 165 9.13 -13.65 2.65
N VAL A 166 9.93 -12.63 2.39
CA VAL A 166 11.19 -12.37 3.08
C VAL A 166 11.01 -11.34 4.18
N ALA A 167 10.30 -10.27 3.87
CA ALA A 167 10.04 -9.18 4.78
C ALA A 167 8.73 -8.48 4.41
N ASN A 168 8.10 -7.86 5.40
CA ASN A 168 6.85 -7.13 5.26
C ASN A 168 6.93 -5.82 6.04
N SER A 169 6.28 -4.78 5.51
CA SER A 169 6.05 -3.52 6.21
C SER A 169 4.57 -3.17 6.17
N LEU A 170 3.98 -2.91 7.33
CA LEU A 170 2.58 -2.49 7.47
C LEU A 170 2.48 -0.99 7.75
N SER A 171 1.45 -0.36 7.21
CA SER A 171 1.05 1.00 7.57
C SER A 171 0.30 1.04 8.91
N ALA A 172 0.20 2.23 9.49
CA ALA A 172 -0.76 2.52 10.56
C ALA A 172 -2.20 2.22 10.09
N PRO A 173 -3.15 2.00 11.00
CA PRO A 173 -4.57 1.84 10.67
C PRO A 173 -5.12 3.00 9.84
N LEU A 174 -5.90 2.69 8.80
CA LEU A 174 -6.40 3.63 7.81
C LEU A 174 -7.92 3.58 7.70
N VAL A 175 -8.55 4.75 7.62
CA VAL A 175 -9.96 4.92 7.24
C VAL A 175 -10.04 5.29 5.77
N VAL A 176 -10.73 4.46 4.98
CA VAL A 176 -10.94 4.71 3.54
C VAL A 176 -12.35 5.24 3.32
N ARG A 177 -12.48 6.54 3.09
CA ARG A 177 -13.78 7.20 2.90
C ARG A 177 -14.28 7.09 1.46
N GLY A 178 -15.60 7.13 1.29
CA GLY A 178 -16.27 6.98 0.00
C GLY A 178 -16.05 8.15 -0.98
N ARG A 179 -16.64 9.32 -0.72
CA ARG A 179 -16.44 10.55 -1.51
C ARG A 179 -15.84 11.65 -0.64
N SER A 180 -15.27 12.68 -1.25
CA SER A 180 -14.81 13.87 -0.52
C SER A 180 -16.00 14.62 0.12
N PRO A 181 -15.81 15.30 1.26
CA PRO A 181 -16.86 16.02 1.99
C PRO A 181 -17.71 16.95 1.13
N GLY A 182 -17.10 17.66 0.17
CA GLY A 182 -17.81 18.55 -0.75
C GLY A 182 -18.84 17.85 -1.66
N HIS A 183 -18.86 16.52 -1.70
CA HIS A 183 -19.84 15.74 -2.44
C HIS A 183 -21.10 15.39 -1.63
N TYR A 184 -21.15 15.77 -0.35
CA TYR A 184 -22.30 15.55 0.54
C TYR A 184 -23.12 16.83 0.77
N ALA A 185 -22.65 18.00 0.30
CA ALA A 185 -23.29 19.29 0.56
C ALA A 185 -24.69 19.42 -0.08
N ASP A 186 -24.96 18.68 -1.17
CA ASP A 186 -26.25 18.77 -1.88
C ASP A 186 -27.39 17.90 -1.30
N THR A 187 -27.22 17.31 -0.11
CA THR A 187 -28.27 16.44 0.47
C THR A 187 -28.85 16.91 1.80
N ASP A 188 -28.45 18.09 2.29
CA ASP A 188 -28.96 18.63 3.56
C ASP A 188 -29.95 19.80 3.39
N GLU A 189 -30.37 20.11 2.16
CA GLU A 189 -31.53 20.98 1.91
C GLU A 189 -32.74 20.14 1.47
N GLY A 190 -33.46 19.62 2.47
CA GLY A 190 -34.63 18.78 2.22
C GLY A 190 -35.51 18.56 3.45
N ALA A 191 -35.61 19.54 4.34
CA ALA A 191 -36.68 19.62 5.31
C ALA A 191 -37.72 20.64 4.80
N PRO A 192 -38.94 20.23 4.40
CA PRO A 192 -39.96 21.19 4.03
C PRO A 192 -40.47 21.94 5.27
N ALA A 193 -40.64 23.25 5.09
CA ALA A 193 -41.10 24.21 6.07
C ALA A 193 -42.42 23.79 6.74
N SER A 194 -42.50 24.02 8.05
CA SER A 194 -43.74 24.01 8.81
C SER A 194 -44.71 25.05 8.24
N SER A 195 -45.80 24.60 7.62
CA SER A 195 -46.92 25.45 7.24
C SER A 195 -47.68 25.90 8.48
N THR A 196 -47.56 27.19 8.81
CA THR A 196 -48.48 27.88 9.71
C THR A 196 -49.79 28.10 8.94
N GLN A 197 -50.89 27.47 9.37
CA GLN A 197 -52.23 27.86 8.93
C GLN A 197 -52.77 28.98 9.82
N PRO A 198 -53.46 29.99 9.26
CA PRO A 198 -54.13 31.01 10.05
C PRO A 198 -55.45 30.46 10.64
N LEU A 199 -55.76 30.89 11.86
CA LEU A 199 -57.07 30.73 12.49
C LEU A 199 -58.02 31.77 11.88
N ASP A 200 -59.04 31.33 11.15
CA ASP A 200 -60.21 32.14 10.85
C ASP A 200 -61.14 32.20 12.07
N ASN A 201 -61.75 33.37 12.21
CA ASN A 201 -62.56 33.87 13.33
C ASN A 201 -63.99 33.31 13.35
#